data_AF-A0A3S0WMH9-F1
#
_entry.id   AF-A0A3S0WMH9-F1
#
_cell.length_a   1.000
_cell.length_b   1.000
_cell.length_c   1.000
_cell.angle_alpha   90.00
_cell.angle_beta   90.00
_cell.angle_gamma   90.00
#
_symmetry.space_group_name_H-M   'P 1'
#
loop_
_entity.id
_entity.type
_entity.pdbx_description
1 polymer ?
#
loop_
_entity_poly.entity_id
_entity_poly.type
_entity_poly.pdbx_seq_one_letter_code
_entity_poly.pdbx_strand_id
1 'polypeptide(L)'
;MDRQSQSFLEQFNAMDTKLLLQRYRVGGLIPEAEVVLLSVLERRGYSQEKLAEKETLYPASTASPEASLLAKTTRRPSIPNSHPRLRPINRALKCLIIPVLVIFLLLAIPLVGNFVVLGGASLLGCQTGEDNIHPCHFLGWDIGEFVYGYVVDIFVLGGLNPILAFVAFRTFICSPLGMIWLSIVIGAVLVRERMRRRLTMDACLPPPIGKP
;
A
#
# COMPACT_ATOMS: atom_id res chain seq x y z
N MET A 1 34.76 -3.16 -19.16
CA MET A 1 33.74 -2.61 -18.24
C MET A 1 32.48 -2.41 -19.03
N ASP A 2 31.39 -3.07 -18.63
CA ASP A 2 30.13 -3.00 -19.35
C ASP A 2 29.43 -1.66 -19.11
N ARG A 3 28.65 -1.22 -20.11
CA ARG A 3 27.89 0.04 -20.06
C ARG A 3 26.94 0.11 -18.85
N GLN A 4 26.44 -1.05 -18.43
CA GLN A 4 25.59 -1.20 -17.25
C GLN A 4 26.34 -0.97 -15.94
N SER A 5 27.56 -1.51 -15.80
CA SER A 5 28.41 -1.31 -14.62
C SER A 5 28.81 0.16 -14.42
N GLN A 6 29.03 0.90 -15.50
CA GLN A 6 29.32 2.34 -15.43
C GLN A 6 28.14 3.13 -14.85
N SER A 7 26.91 2.77 -15.22
CA SER A 7 25.70 3.43 -14.71
C SER A 7 25.51 3.20 -13.20
N PHE A 8 25.80 1.99 -12.70
CA PHE A 8 25.77 1.69 -11.27
C PHE A 8 26.84 2.46 -10.50
N LEU A 9 28.04 2.59 -11.09
CA LEU A 9 29.16 3.28 -10.46
C LEU A 9 28.84 4.77 -10.27
N GLU A 10 28.24 5.41 -11.28
CA GLU A 10 27.80 6.80 -11.20
C GLU A 10 26.71 6.97 -10.12
N GLN A 11 25.73 6.07 -10.09
CA GLN A 11 24.65 6.12 -9.11
C GLN A 11 25.13 5.89 -7.67
N PHE A 12 26.05 4.95 -7.44
CA PHE A 12 26.60 4.69 -6.11
C PHE A 12 27.56 5.78 -5.64
N ASN A 13 28.31 6.41 -6.56
CA ASN A 13 29.15 7.56 -6.21
C ASN A 13 28.32 8.76 -5.72
N ALA A 14 27.13 8.97 -6.27
CA ALA A 14 26.23 10.04 -5.84
C ALA A 14 25.52 9.75 -4.49
N MET A 15 25.58 8.52 -3.98
CA MET A 15 24.84 8.10 -2.78
C MET A 15 25.66 8.26 -1.49
N ASP A 16 24.96 8.52 -0.37
CA ASP A 16 25.57 8.54 0.97
C ASP A 16 26.08 7.13 1.34
N THR A 17 27.28 7.08 1.91
CA THR A 17 27.94 5.87 2.41
C THR A 17 27.07 5.09 3.39
N LYS A 18 26.25 5.79 4.21
CA LYS A 18 25.32 5.11 5.15
C LYS A 18 24.28 4.26 4.43
N LEU A 19 23.72 4.77 3.33
CA LEU A 19 22.75 4.05 2.51
C LEU A 19 23.40 2.88 1.76
N LEU A 20 24.63 3.07 1.25
CA LEU A 20 25.39 2.01 0.59
C LEU A 20 25.65 0.82 1.55
N LEU A 21 26.07 1.12 2.78
CA LEU A 21 26.27 0.10 3.82
C LEU A 21 24.96 -0.59 4.23
N GLN A 22 23.86 0.16 4.32
CA GLN A 22 22.54 -0.43 4.60
C GLN A 22 22.10 -1.36 3.47
N ARG A 23 22.30 -0.96 2.21
CA ARG A 23 21.92 -1.78 1.04
C ARG A 23 22.76 -3.05 0.95
N TYR A 24 24.06 -2.95 1.22
CA TYR A 24 24.94 -4.11 1.34
C TYR A 24 24.43 -5.10 2.42
N ARG A 25 24.04 -4.59 3.60
CA ARG A 25 23.51 -5.41 4.70
C ARG A 25 22.17 -6.08 4.40
N VAL A 26 21.28 -5.41 3.65
CA VAL A 26 19.97 -5.96 3.28
C VAL A 26 20.12 -7.06 2.21
N GLY A 27 21.20 -7.01 1.43
CA GLY A 27 21.44 -7.95 0.33
C GLY A 27 20.45 -7.75 -0.83
N GLY A 28 20.33 -8.76 -1.69
CA GLY A 28 19.40 -8.76 -2.83
C GLY A 28 19.82 -7.84 -3.98
N LEU A 29 21.10 -7.46 -4.04
CA LEU A 29 21.66 -6.84 -5.24
C LEU A 29 21.96 -7.91 -6.29
N ILE A 30 21.88 -7.50 -7.55
CA ILE A 30 22.35 -8.29 -8.69
C ILE A 30 23.89 -8.39 -8.56
N PRO A 31 24.52 -9.55 -8.85
CA PRO A 31 25.96 -9.76 -8.66
C PRO A 31 26.86 -8.67 -9.28
N GLU A 32 26.50 -8.12 -10.45
CA GLU A 32 27.30 -7.04 -11.06
C GLU A 32 27.23 -5.74 -10.27
N ALA A 33 26.08 -5.43 -9.66
CA ALA A 33 25.90 -4.24 -8.83
C ALA A 33 26.61 -4.38 -7.48
N GLU A 34 26.70 -5.60 -6.93
CA GLU A 34 27.40 -5.88 -5.69
C GLU A 34 28.91 -5.64 -5.82
N VAL A 35 29.54 -6.12 -6.89
CA VAL A 35 30.96 -5.89 -7.16
C VAL A 35 31.27 -4.39 -7.29
N VAL A 36 30.39 -3.64 -7.98
CA VAL A 36 30.55 -2.19 -8.12
C VAL A 36 30.35 -1.48 -6.78
N LEU A 37 29.36 -1.88 -5.98
CA LEU A 37 29.11 -1.33 -4.64
C LEU A 37 30.33 -1.52 -3.72
N LEU A 38 30.90 -2.73 -3.72
CA LEU A 38 32.10 -3.06 -2.95
C LEU A 38 33.29 -2.20 -3.38
N SER A 39 33.50 -2.00 -4.68
CA SER A 39 34.58 -1.14 -5.19
C SER A 39 34.45 0.32 -4.75
N VAL A 40 33.21 0.83 -4.62
CA VAL A 40 32.93 2.18 -4.13
C VAL A 40 33.15 2.28 -2.62
N LEU A 41 32.74 1.25 -1.86
CA LEU A 41 32.99 1.17 -0.41
C LEU A 41 34.48 1.09 -0.11
N GLU A 42 35.24 0.32 -0.89
CA GLU A 42 36.69 0.20 -0.79
C GLU A 42 37.38 1.54 -1.03
N ARG A 43 37.01 2.26 -2.10
CA ARG A 43 37.50 3.64 -2.36
C ARG A 43 37.21 4.61 -1.23
N ARG A 44 36.15 4.37 -0.45
CA ARG A 44 35.76 5.17 0.72
C ARG A 44 36.37 4.67 2.04
N GLY A 45 37.30 3.70 1.98
CA GLY A 45 38.06 3.21 3.13
C GLY A 45 37.40 2.05 3.89
N TYR A 46 36.35 1.43 3.34
CA TYR A 46 35.70 0.25 3.91
C TYR A 46 36.20 -1.00 3.20
N SER A 47 37.22 -1.66 3.76
CA SER A 47 37.71 -2.96 3.26
C SER A 47 36.72 -4.08 3.60
N GLN A 48 36.70 -5.14 2.78
CA GLN A 48 35.87 -6.33 3.01
C GLN A 48 36.14 -6.97 4.38
N GLU A 49 37.40 -6.97 4.82
CA GLU A 49 37.80 -7.48 6.13
C GLU A 49 37.14 -6.69 7.27
N LYS A 50 37.04 -5.36 7.16
CA LYS A 50 36.36 -4.51 8.14
C LYS A 50 34.84 -4.62 8.07
N LEU A 51 34.28 -4.97 6.92
CA LEU A 51 32.86 -5.24 6.75
C LEU A 51 32.49 -6.57 7.43
N ALA A 52 33.31 -7.61 7.25
CA ALA A 52 33.15 -8.91 7.89
C ALA A 52 33.40 -8.85 9.40
N GLU A 53 34.44 -8.16 9.86
CA GLU A 53 34.74 -7.99 11.30
C GLU A 53 33.58 -7.29 12.03
N LYS A 54 32.98 -6.28 11.38
CA LYS A 54 31.82 -5.54 11.91
C LYS A 54 30.50 -6.33 11.83
N GLU A 55 30.45 -7.36 11.00
CA GLU A 55 29.34 -8.31 10.89
C GLU A 55 29.45 -9.43 11.94
N THR A 56 30.67 -9.88 12.27
CA THR A 56 30.91 -10.85 13.37
C THR A 56 30.76 -10.26 14.77
N LEU A 57 30.99 -8.95 14.98
CA LEU A 57 30.85 -8.34 16.30
C LEU A 57 29.38 -8.06 16.69
N TYR A 58 28.44 -8.14 15.75
CA TYR A 58 27.00 -7.98 16.00
C TYR A 58 26.18 -8.92 15.11
N PRO A 59 26.04 -10.21 15.47
CA PRO A 59 25.13 -11.10 14.77
C PRO A 59 23.71 -10.57 14.86
N ALA A 60 22.98 -10.72 13.76
CA ALA A 60 21.63 -10.22 13.52
C ALA A 60 20.60 -10.68 14.56
N SER A 61 20.54 -9.99 15.70
CA SER A 61 19.39 -10.00 16.61
C SER A 61 19.56 -8.91 17.66
N THR A 62 19.20 -7.68 17.31
CA THR A 62 18.52 -6.75 18.22
C THR A 62 17.96 -5.62 17.38
N ALA A 63 16.65 -5.45 17.43
CA ALA A 63 16.03 -4.17 17.14
C ALA A 63 16.79 -3.10 17.93
N SER A 64 17.35 -2.12 17.23
CA SER A 64 18.13 -1.02 17.80
C SER A 64 17.40 -0.37 18.99
N PRO A 65 17.99 -0.41 20.21
CA PRO A 65 17.51 0.35 21.36
C PRO A 65 17.59 1.87 21.13
N GLU A 66 18.45 2.33 20.22
CA GLU A 66 18.60 3.75 19.88
C GLU A 66 17.50 4.25 18.94
N ALA A 67 17.03 3.42 18.00
CA ALA A 67 15.85 3.76 17.19
C ALA A 67 14.60 3.91 18.05
N SER A 68 14.48 3.13 19.13
CA SER A 68 13.36 3.23 20.07
C SER A 68 13.50 4.39 21.06
N LEU A 69 14.71 4.86 21.38
CA LEU A 69 14.95 6.08 22.17
C LEU A 69 14.76 7.36 21.35
N LEU A 70 15.25 7.43 20.11
CA LEU A 70 14.97 8.55 19.19
C LEU A 70 13.51 8.60 18.74
N ALA A 71 12.83 7.45 18.56
CA ALA A 71 11.38 7.41 18.34
C ALA A 71 10.57 7.81 19.59
N LYS A 72 11.15 7.76 20.80
CA LYS A 72 10.48 8.17 22.04
C LYS A 72 10.52 9.70 22.22
N THR A 73 11.61 10.35 21.81
CA THR A 73 11.79 11.80 21.98
C THR A 73 11.02 12.64 20.93
N THR A 74 10.58 12.04 19.82
CA THR A 74 9.72 12.70 18.81
C THR A 74 8.31 12.10 18.76
N ARG A 75 7.83 11.45 19.83
CA ARG A 75 6.41 11.11 19.93
C ARG A 75 5.63 12.36 20.33
N ARG A 76 5.24 13.13 19.32
CA ARG A 76 4.10 14.06 19.41
C ARG A 76 2.97 13.30 20.13
N PRO A 77 2.32 13.86 21.17
CA PRO A 77 1.25 13.18 21.87
C PRO A 77 0.16 12.78 20.87
N SER A 78 0.17 11.50 20.49
CA SER A 78 -0.76 10.95 19.52
C SER A 78 -2.03 10.62 20.28
N ILE A 79 -3.00 11.52 20.23
CA ILE A 79 -4.32 11.25 20.80
C ILE A 79 -4.85 9.98 20.14
N PRO A 80 -5.18 8.94 20.92
CA PRO A 80 -5.71 7.72 20.38
C PRO A 80 -7.03 8.01 19.67
N ASN A 81 -7.21 7.45 18.47
CA ASN A 81 -8.43 7.62 17.66
C ASN A 81 -9.72 7.15 18.38
N SER A 82 -9.59 6.49 19.52
CA SER A 82 -10.65 6.01 20.41
C SER A 82 -11.14 7.05 21.43
N HIS A 83 -10.66 8.30 21.40
CA HIS A 83 -11.12 9.33 22.34
C HIS A 83 -12.67 9.48 22.30
N PRO A 84 -13.36 9.50 23.45
CA PRO A 84 -14.83 9.46 23.51
C PRO A 84 -15.48 10.62 22.75
N ARG A 85 -14.86 11.81 22.74
CA ARG A 85 -15.31 12.98 21.96
C ARG A 85 -15.20 12.82 20.44
N LEU A 86 -14.28 12.00 19.93
CA LEU A 86 -14.10 11.76 18.50
C LEU A 86 -14.95 10.57 17.98
N ARG A 87 -15.42 9.71 18.89
CA ARG A 87 -16.24 8.53 18.57
C ARG A 87 -17.53 8.85 17.78
N PRO A 88 -18.36 9.85 18.14
CA PRO A 88 -19.59 10.12 17.39
C PRO A 88 -19.29 10.64 15.98
N ILE A 89 -18.29 11.50 15.82
CA ILE A 89 -17.89 12.04 14.51
C ILE A 89 -17.31 10.93 13.62
N ASN A 90 -16.48 10.05 14.20
CA ASN A 90 -15.96 8.90 13.46
C ASN A 90 -17.07 7.94 13.01
N ARG A 91 -18.10 7.74 13.85
CA ARG A 91 -19.26 6.92 13.48
C ARG A 91 -20.07 7.60 12.37
N ALA A 92 -20.36 8.90 12.48
CA ALA A 92 -21.07 9.65 11.45
C ALA A 92 -20.32 9.61 10.10
N LEU A 93 -19.01 9.86 10.12
CA LEU A 93 -18.16 9.80 8.92
C LEU A 93 -18.17 8.40 8.30
N LYS A 94 -18.09 7.34 9.11
CA LYS A 94 -18.22 5.96 8.64
C LYS A 94 -19.58 5.69 8.01
N CYS A 95 -20.67 6.09 8.66
CA CYS A 95 -22.02 5.92 8.10
C CYS A 95 -22.19 6.65 6.75
N LEU A 96 -21.44 7.73 6.52
CA LEU A 96 -21.57 8.55 5.32
C LEU A 96 -20.66 8.08 4.17
N ILE A 97 -19.50 7.49 4.49
CA ILE A 97 -18.54 6.98 3.50
C ILE A 97 -18.79 5.51 3.15
N ILE A 98 -19.12 4.66 4.13
CA ILE A 98 -19.26 3.21 3.93
C ILE A 98 -20.28 2.85 2.84
N PRO A 99 -21.49 3.43 2.79
CA PRO A 99 -22.46 3.08 1.76
C PRO A 99 -21.96 3.37 0.35
N VAL A 100 -21.30 4.53 0.16
CA VAL A 100 -20.70 4.90 -1.12
C VAL A 100 -19.61 3.90 -1.49
N LEU A 101 -18.73 3.56 -0.55
CA LEU A 101 -17.66 2.59 -0.77
C LEU A 101 -18.19 1.17 -1.05
N VAL A 102 -19.26 0.75 -0.39
CA VAL A 102 -19.93 -0.54 -0.63
C VAL A 102 -20.51 -0.59 -2.03
N ILE A 103 -21.14 0.48 -2.51
CA ILE A 103 -21.62 0.55 -3.90
C ILE A 103 -20.45 0.37 -4.87
N PHE A 104 -19.34 1.08 -4.69
CA PHE A 104 -18.15 0.89 -5.54
C PHE A 104 -17.57 -0.52 -5.46
N LEU A 105 -17.56 -1.11 -4.27
CA LEU A 105 -17.12 -2.50 -4.10
C LEU A 105 -18.04 -3.48 -4.84
N LEU A 106 -19.35 -3.29 -4.77
CA LEU A 106 -20.33 -4.09 -5.50
C LEU A 106 -20.14 -3.95 -7.02
N LEU A 107 -19.87 -2.75 -7.53
CA LEU A 107 -19.49 -2.56 -8.94
C LEU A 107 -18.13 -3.18 -9.30
N ALA A 108 -17.24 -3.38 -8.33
CA ALA A 108 -15.97 -4.07 -8.56
C ALA A 108 -16.11 -5.61 -8.56
N ILE A 109 -17.21 -6.17 -8.04
CA ILE A 109 -17.40 -7.64 -7.96
C ILE A 109 -17.33 -8.31 -9.35
N PRO A 110 -18.01 -7.82 -10.41
CA PRO A 110 -17.90 -8.44 -11.73
C PRO A 110 -16.47 -8.46 -12.27
N LEU A 111 -15.68 -7.43 -11.95
CA LEU A 111 -14.28 -7.36 -12.34
C LEU A 111 -13.45 -8.45 -11.66
N VAL A 112 -13.63 -8.65 -10.36
CA VAL A 112 -12.98 -9.75 -9.61
C VAL A 112 -13.48 -11.12 -10.08
N GLY A 113 -14.79 -11.25 -10.34
CA GLY A 113 -15.41 -12.45 -10.88
C GLY A 113 -14.78 -12.89 -12.20
N ASN A 114 -14.50 -11.95 -13.10
CA ASN A 114 -13.81 -12.22 -14.36
C ASN A 114 -12.43 -12.85 -14.15
N PHE A 115 -11.62 -12.31 -13.24
CA PHE A 115 -10.31 -12.88 -12.94
C PHE A 115 -10.40 -14.26 -12.26
N VAL A 116 -11.40 -14.47 -11.41
CA VAL A 116 -11.61 -15.76 -10.72
C VAL A 116 -12.06 -16.83 -11.70
N VAL A 117 -12.95 -16.53 -12.66
CA VAL A 117 -13.43 -17.49 -13.65
C VAL A 117 -12.32 -17.84 -14.65
N LEU A 118 -11.65 -16.83 -15.22
CA LEU A 118 -10.54 -17.05 -16.15
C LEU A 118 -9.35 -17.74 -15.49
N GLY A 119 -8.96 -17.30 -14.29
CA GLY A 119 -7.88 -17.91 -13.51
C GLY A 119 -8.23 -19.31 -13.02
N GLY A 120 -9.46 -19.53 -12.58
CA GLY A 120 -9.96 -20.83 -12.14
C GLY A 120 -9.97 -21.86 -13.27
N ALA A 121 -10.43 -21.48 -14.46
CA ALA A 121 -10.39 -22.34 -15.64
C ALA A 121 -8.95 -22.72 -16.03
N SER A 122 -8.02 -21.76 -15.98
CA SER A 122 -6.59 -22.01 -16.25
C SER A 122 -5.97 -22.97 -15.22
N LEU A 123 -6.31 -22.83 -13.93
CA LEU A 123 -5.85 -23.73 -12.87
C LEU A 123 -6.38 -25.16 -13.01
N LEU A 124 -7.55 -25.34 -13.62
CA LEU A 124 -8.14 -26.65 -13.91
C LEU A 124 -7.60 -27.28 -15.20
N GLY A 125 -6.63 -26.63 -15.87
CA GLY A 125 -6.01 -27.12 -17.09
C GLY A 125 -6.82 -26.84 -18.37
N CYS A 126 -7.89 -26.05 -18.28
CA CYS A 126 -8.63 -25.64 -19.46
C CYS A 126 -7.85 -24.55 -20.19
N GLN A 127 -7.50 -24.79 -21.46
CA GLN A 127 -6.93 -23.75 -22.32
C GLN A 127 -8.05 -22.85 -22.83
N THR A 128 -8.07 -21.60 -22.38
CA THR A 128 -9.04 -20.58 -22.81
C THR A 128 -8.49 -19.71 -23.96
N GLY A 129 -7.58 -20.26 -24.76
CA GLY A 129 -6.96 -19.55 -25.88
C GLY A 129 -7.88 -19.50 -27.10
N GLU A 130 -7.80 -18.41 -27.86
CA GLU A 130 -8.66 -18.10 -29.02
C GLU A 130 -8.61 -19.17 -30.12
N ASP A 131 -7.56 -20.00 -30.13
CA ASP A 131 -7.29 -21.00 -31.17
C ASP A 131 -7.77 -22.42 -30.82
N ASN A 132 -8.23 -22.69 -29.59
CA ASN A 132 -8.60 -24.03 -29.10
C ASN A 132 -9.79 -24.00 -28.14
N ILE A 133 -11.00 -23.76 -28.65
CA ILE A 133 -12.24 -23.93 -27.89
C ILE A 133 -12.57 -25.44 -27.89
N HIS A 134 -12.00 -26.17 -26.94
CA HIS A 134 -12.38 -27.56 -26.69
C HIS A 134 -13.27 -27.67 -25.44
N PRO A 135 -14.29 -28.55 -25.47
CA PRO A 135 -15.12 -28.82 -24.30
C PRO A 135 -14.24 -29.29 -23.14
N CYS A 136 -14.21 -28.52 -22.04
CA CYS A 136 -13.38 -28.81 -20.89
C CYS A 136 -14.24 -29.40 -19.78
N HIS A 137 -14.23 -30.72 -19.66
CA HIS A 137 -15.09 -31.43 -18.71
C HIS A 137 -14.39 -31.62 -17.37
N PHE A 138 -14.97 -31.06 -16.32
CA PHE A 138 -14.53 -31.30 -14.94
C PHE A 138 -15.71 -31.79 -14.12
N LEU A 139 -15.58 -32.97 -13.48
CA LEU A 139 -16.67 -33.65 -12.79
C LEU A 139 -17.96 -33.85 -13.64
N GLY A 140 -17.83 -33.97 -14.96
CA GLY A 140 -18.96 -34.17 -15.87
C GLY A 140 -19.72 -32.88 -16.25
N TRP A 141 -19.20 -31.71 -15.84
CA TRP A 141 -19.71 -30.40 -16.26
C TRP A 141 -18.79 -29.82 -17.33
N ASP A 142 -19.36 -29.28 -18.40
CA ASP A 142 -18.60 -28.54 -19.41
C ASP A 142 -18.30 -27.12 -18.91
N ILE A 143 -17.12 -26.96 -18.32
CA ILE A 143 -16.62 -25.66 -17.86
C ILE A 143 -16.31 -24.75 -19.04
N GLY A 144 -16.01 -25.31 -20.23
CA GLY A 144 -15.73 -24.54 -21.43
C GLY A 144 -16.93 -23.73 -21.89
N GLU A 145 -18.11 -24.35 -21.95
CA GLU A 145 -19.38 -23.68 -22.29
C GLU A 145 -19.75 -22.63 -21.22
N PHE A 146 -19.57 -22.95 -19.94
CA PHE A 146 -19.84 -22.02 -18.84
C PHE A 146 -18.93 -20.79 -18.87
N VAL A 147 -17.63 -20.98 -19.10
CA VAL A 147 -16.66 -19.90 -19.23
C VAL A 147 -16.95 -19.09 -20.48
N TYR A 148 -17.33 -19.71 -21.60
CA TYR A 148 -17.67 -18.99 -22.83
C TYR A 148 -18.91 -18.09 -22.65
N GLY A 149 -20.01 -18.62 -22.11
CA GLY A 149 -21.20 -17.83 -21.79
C GLY A 149 -20.91 -16.71 -20.79
N TYR A 150 -20.10 -17.01 -19.76
CA TYR A 150 -19.67 -16.02 -18.77
C TYR A 150 -18.77 -14.93 -19.36
N VAL A 151 -17.83 -15.28 -20.24
CA VAL A 151 -16.89 -14.33 -20.86
C VAL A 151 -17.64 -13.42 -21.84
N VAL A 152 -18.57 -13.93 -22.64
CA VAL A 152 -19.29 -13.07 -23.60
C VAL A 152 -20.20 -12.07 -22.88
N ASP A 153 -20.92 -12.49 -21.82
CA ASP A 153 -21.87 -11.62 -21.14
C ASP A 153 -21.23 -10.79 -20.01
N ILE A 154 -20.50 -11.44 -19.09
CA ILE A 154 -20.04 -10.82 -17.84
C ILE A 154 -18.65 -10.19 -17.99
N PHE A 155 -17.83 -10.59 -18.96
CA PHE A 155 -16.56 -9.88 -19.23
C PHE A 155 -16.82 -8.49 -19.80
N VAL A 156 -17.76 -8.38 -20.76
CA VAL A 156 -18.15 -7.09 -21.36
C VAL A 156 -18.79 -6.19 -20.30
N LEU A 157 -19.74 -6.73 -19.53
CA LEU A 157 -20.37 -6.00 -18.41
C LEU A 157 -19.36 -5.64 -17.31
N GLY A 158 -18.45 -6.54 -16.95
CA GLY A 158 -17.47 -6.38 -15.87
C GLY A 158 -16.29 -5.49 -16.23
N GLY A 159 -15.85 -5.48 -17.49
CA GLY A 159 -14.83 -4.56 -18.02
C GLY A 159 -15.36 -3.14 -18.22
N LEU A 160 -16.63 -2.99 -18.62
CA LEU A 160 -17.30 -1.69 -18.67
C LEU A 160 -17.67 -1.15 -17.28
N ASN A 161 -17.87 -2.02 -16.29
CA ASN A 161 -18.30 -1.66 -14.94
C ASN A 161 -17.43 -0.61 -14.23
N PRO A 162 -16.08 -0.70 -14.17
CA PRO A 162 -15.26 0.32 -13.52
C PRO A 162 -15.33 1.68 -14.21
N ILE A 163 -15.47 1.69 -15.56
CA ILE A 163 -15.62 2.93 -16.34
C ILE A 163 -16.98 3.56 -16.03
N LEU A 164 -18.05 2.76 -16.05
CA LEU A 164 -19.40 3.18 -15.66
C LEU A 164 -19.44 3.68 -14.21
N ALA A 165 -18.79 2.97 -13.28
CA ALA A 165 -18.67 3.38 -11.89
C ALA A 165 -17.98 4.74 -11.76
N PHE A 166 -16.85 4.94 -12.46
CA PHE A 166 -16.13 6.20 -12.46
C PHE A 166 -16.96 7.35 -13.04
N VAL A 167 -17.63 7.12 -14.17
CA VAL A 167 -18.52 8.11 -14.81
C VAL A 167 -19.70 8.45 -13.89
N ALA A 168 -20.35 7.44 -13.30
CA ALA A 168 -21.42 7.63 -12.34
C ALA A 168 -20.95 8.40 -11.10
N PHE A 169 -19.77 8.09 -10.57
CA PHE A 169 -19.19 8.82 -9.44
C PHE A 169 -18.92 10.28 -9.76
N ARG A 170 -18.30 10.54 -10.91
CA ARG A 170 -18.02 11.90 -11.38
C ARG A 170 -19.31 12.68 -11.57
N THR A 171 -20.31 12.06 -12.18
CA THR A 171 -21.63 12.66 -12.39
C THR A 171 -22.31 12.95 -11.07
N PHE A 172 -22.23 12.03 -10.11
CA PHE A 172 -22.72 12.22 -8.74
C PHE A 172 -22.02 13.38 -8.05
N ILE A 173 -20.68 13.44 -8.03
CA ILE A 173 -19.92 14.55 -7.43
C ILE A 173 -20.31 15.90 -8.03
N CYS A 174 -20.44 15.97 -9.36
CA CYS A 174 -20.82 17.21 -10.05
C CYS A 174 -22.30 17.58 -9.86
N SER A 175 -23.13 16.67 -9.34
CA SER A 175 -24.53 16.96 -9.03
C SER A 175 -24.66 17.80 -7.76
N PRO A 176 -25.75 18.58 -7.59
CA PRO A 176 -25.96 19.37 -6.37
C PRO A 176 -26.02 18.48 -5.12
N LEU A 177 -26.60 17.28 -5.21
CA LEU A 177 -26.66 16.31 -4.11
C LEU A 177 -25.28 15.80 -3.71
N GLY A 178 -24.42 15.49 -4.70
CA GLY A 178 -23.04 15.07 -4.43
C GLY A 178 -22.18 16.18 -3.85
N MET A 179 -22.37 17.42 -4.31
CA MET A 179 -21.69 18.59 -3.72
C MET A 179 -22.10 18.83 -2.27
N ILE A 180 -23.39 18.68 -1.94
CA ILE A 180 -23.87 18.75 -0.55
C ILE A 180 -23.25 17.63 0.28
N TRP A 181 -23.30 16.39 -0.20
CA TRP A 181 -22.68 15.24 0.46
C TRP A 181 -21.18 15.46 0.70
N LEU A 182 -20.44 15.88 -0.32
CA LEU A 182 -19.01 16.14 -0.25
C LEU A 182 -18.68 17.25 0.76
N SER A 183 -19.48 18.32 0.77
CA SER A 183 -19.35 19.41 1.74
C SER A 183 -19.56 18.91 3.17
N ILE A 184 -20.52 18.00 3.40
CA ILE A 184 -20.74 17.38 4.71
C ILE A 184 -19.55 16.48 5.10
N VAL A 185 -19.01 15.67 4.18
CA VAL A 185 -17.80 14.85 4.42
C VAL A 185 -16.64 15.74 4.84
N ILE A 186 -16.32 16.75 4.03
CA ILE A 186 -15.19 17.66 4.26
C ILE A 186 -15.41 18.42 5.57
N GLY A 187 -16.61 18.92 5.82
CA GLY A 187 -16.98 19.58 7.07
C GLY A 187 -16.76 18.68 8.28
N ALA A 188 -17.22 17.42 8.23
CA ALA A 188 -17.01 16.45 9.30
C ALA A 188 -15.52 16.14 9.53
N VAL A 189 -14.72 16.02 8.47
CA VAL A 189 -13.25 15.85 8.56
C VAL A 189 -12.60 17.07 9.19
N LEU A 190 -12.93 18.28 8.74
CA LEU A 190 -12.40 19.52 9.30
C LEU A 190 -12.78 19.71 10.77
N VAL A 191 -14.03 19.39 11.16
CA VAL A 191 -14.47 19.43 12.55
C VAL A 191 -13.70 18.41 13.39
N ARG A 192 -13.52 17.18 12.88
CA ARG A 192 -12.72 16.15 13.53
C ARG A 192 -11.28 16.62 13.75
N GLU A 193 -10.67 17.21 12.73
CA GLU A 193 -9.30 17.73 12.83
C GLU A 193 -9.19 18.90 13.81
N ARG A 194 -10.14 19.84 13.78
CA ARG A 194 -10.18 20.96 14.73
C ARG A 194 -10.32 20.44 16.17
N MET A 195 -11.22 19.49 16.42
CA MET A 195 -11.37 18.87 17.74
C MET A 195 -10.11 18.13 18.17
N ARG A 196 -9.47 17.39 17.25
CA ARG A 196 -8.21 16.71 17.54
C ARG A 196 -7.12 17.70 17.95
N ARG A 197 -6.97 18.82 17.23
CA ARG A 197 -6.00 19.88 17.56
C ARG A 197 -6.25 20.49 18.94
N ARG A 198 -7.51 20.77 19.28
CA ARG A 198 -7.89 21.30 20.62
C ARG A 198 -7.50 20.34 21.74
N LEU A 199 -7.85 19.06 21.59
CA LEU A 199 -7.48 18.03 22.56
C LEU A 199 -5.96 17.86 22.68
N THR A 200 -5.18 18.11 21.61
CA THR A 200 -3.71 18.03 21.69
C THR A 200 -3.15 19.21 22.48
N MET A 201 -3.76 20.40 22.37
CA MET A 201 -3.36 21.56 23.15
C MET A 201 -3.67 21.36 24.64
N ASP A 202 -4.85 20.84 24.98
CA ASP A 202 -5.24 20.56 26.37
C ASP A 202 -4.30 19.54 27.04
N ALA A 203 -3.82 18.55 26.30
CA ALA A 203 -2.90 17.54 26.80
C ALA A 203 -1.47 18.05 27.06
N CYS A 204 -1.10 19.21 26.50
CA CYS A 204 0.21 19.84 26.69
C CYS A 204 0.23 20.88 27.82
N LEU A 205 -0.94 21.25 28.37
CA LEU A 205 -1.00 22.16 29.51
C LEU A 205 -0.54 21.40 30.78
N PRO A 206 0.38 21.97 31.57
CA PRO A 206 0.75 21.38 32.86
C PRO A 206 -0.50 21.29 33.74
N PRO A 207 -0.67 20.22 34.53
CA PRO A 207 -1.80 20.09 35.44
C PRO A 207 -1.85 21.34 36.34
N PRO A 208 -3.05 21.88 36.64
CA PRO A 208 -3.16 23.00 37.55
C PRO A 208 -2.50 22.61 38.86
N ILE A 209 -1.44 23.33 39.22
CA ILE A 209 -0.73 23.18 40.49
C ILE A 209 -1.81 23.32 41.57
N GLY A 210 -2.01 22.24 42.31
CA GLY A 210 -3.09 22.12 43.28
C GLY A 210 -3.19 23.36 44.15
N LYS A 211 -4.41 23.87 44.30
CA LYS A 211 -4.68 24.69 45.48
C LYS A 211 -4.59 23.75 46.70
N PRO A 212 -3.94 24.21 47.78
CA PRO A 212 -3.63 23.41 48.97
C PRO A 212 -4.89 22.85 49.64
#